data_AF-A0A957IGF6-F1
#
_entry.id   AF-A0A957IGF6-F1
#
_cell.length_a   1.000
_cell.length_b   1.000
_cell.length_c   1.000
_cell.angle_alpha   90.00
_cell.angle_beta   90.00
_cell.angle_gamma   90.00
#
_symmetry.space_group_name_H-M   'P 1'
#
loop_
_entity.id
_entity.type
_entity.pdbx_description
1 polymer ?
#
loop_
_entity_poly.entity_id
_entity_poly.type
_entity_poly.pdbx_seq_one_letter_code
_entity_poly.pdbx_strand_id
1 'polypeptide(L)'
;RQAWQILKHVETIVAIELLLAAQGIDFRCREMGMDVGCMGQGTAVTYQLIRQKVPFISEDVVLSPHIENVRQLVASGVIKDGVEAYFDKTGAVD
;
A
#
# COMPACT_ATOMS: atom_id res chain seq x y z
N ARG A 1 17.53 1.05 -21.83
CA ARG A 1 18.00 0.32 -20.61
C ARG A 1 17.95 1.21 -19.37
N GLN A 2 18.47 2.44 -19.42
CA GLN A 2 18.42 3.38 -18.28
C GLN A 2 16.99 3.70 -17.80
N ALA A 3 16.04 3.95 -18.71
CA ALA A 3 14.63 4.19 -18.35
C ALA A 3 14.01 3.03 -17.55
N TRP A 4 14.31 1.78 -17.92
CA TRP A 4 13.84 0.60 -17.19
C TRP A 4 14.46 0.48 -15.78
N GLN A 5 15.71 0.90 -15.61
CA GLN A 5 16.35 0.92 -14.28
C GLN A 5 15.74 2.01 -13.42
N ILE A 6 15.50 3.20 -13.98
CA ILE A 6 14.81 4.30 -13.30
C ILE A 6 13.43 3.85 -12.83
N LEU A 7 12.66 3.20 -13.71
CA LEU A 7 11.33 2.68 -13.34
C LEU A 7 11.40 1.72 -12.14
N LYS A 8 12.32 0.73 -12.16
CA LYS A 8 12.49 -0.20 -11.04
C LYS A 8 12.88 0.49 -9.73
N HIS A 9 13.70 1.54 -9.79
CA HIS A 9 14.05 2.32 -8.60
C HIS A 9 12.84 3.07 -8.06
N VAL A 10 12.05 3.71 -8.94
CA VAL A 10 10.84 4.43 -8.54
C VAL A 10 9.81 3.47 -7.95
N GLU A 11 9.57 2.30 -8.57
CA GLU A 11 8.71 1.26 -8.00
C GLU A 11 9.15 0.88 -6.57
N THR A 12 10.45 0.76 -6.34
CA THR A 12 11.00 0.41 -5.02
C THR A 12 10.81 1.54 -4.01
N ILE A 13 11.04 2.80 -4.40
CA ILE A 13 10.82 3.97 -3.54
C ILE A 13 9.34 4.05 -3.13
N VAL A 14 8.43 3.97 -4.11
CA VAL A 14 6.98 3.99 -3.86
C VAL A 14 6.56 2.82 -2.98
N ALA A 15 7.15 1.64 -3.15
CA ALA A 15 6.87 0.49 -2.29
C ALA A 15 7.26 0.73 -0.82
N ILE A 16 8.40 1.37 -0.58
CA ILE A 16 8.84 1.72 0.77
C ILE A 16 7.88 2.75 1.40
N GLU A 17 7.51 3.79 0.65
CA GLU A 17 6.56 4.80 1.12
C GLU A 17 5.21 4.18 1.49
N LEU A 18 4.67 3.31 0.64
CA LEU A 18 3.40 2.62 0.89
C LEU A 18 3.47 1.66 2.07
N LEU A 19 4.58 0.92 2.23
CA LEU A 19 4.81 0.06 3.39
C LEU A 19 4.81 0.88 4.68
N LEU A 20 5.53 2.00 4.70
CA LEU A 20 5.61 2.89 5.86
C LEU A 20 4.27 3.58 6.14
N ALA A 21 3.53 3.98 5.11
CA ALA A 21 2.20 4.56 5.25
C ALA A 21 1.23 3.56 5.88
N ALA A 22 1.20 2.31 5.41
CA ALA A 22 0.36 1.27 6.00
C ALA A 22 0.73 1.01 7.47
N GLN A 23 2.03 1.00 7.78
CA GLN A 23 2.51 0.81 9.15
C GLN A 23 2.14 2.00 10.06
N GLY A 24 2.29 3.24 9.56
CA GLY A 24 1.88 4.46 10.26
C GLY A 24 0.38 4.50 10.53
N ILE A 25 -0.43 4.02 9.58
CA ILE A 25 -1.86 3.83 9.76
C ILE A 25 -2.15 2.86 10.91
N ASP A 26 -1.48 1.70 10.98
CA ASP A 26 -1.70 0.75 12.08
C ASP A 26 -1.39 1.36 13.44
N PHE A 27 -0.29 2.11 13.55
CA PHE A 27 0.05 2.80 14.80
C PHE A 27 -1.04 3.79 15.20
N ARG A 28 -1.52 4.61 14.25
CA ARG A 28 -2.62 5.56 14.48
C ARG A 28 -3.91 4.87 14.88
N CYS A 29 -4.28 3.79 14.21
CA CYS A 29 -5.48 3.00 14.54
C CYS A 29 -5.40 2.45 15.97
N ARG A 30 -4.23 1.95 16.39
CA ARG A 30 -4.02 1.41 17.74
C ARG A 30 -4.02 2.49 18.82
N GLU A 31 -3.42 3.64 18.56
CA GLU A 31 -3.29 4.72 19.53
C GLU A 31 -4.58 5.52 19.69
N MET A 32 -5.26 5.83 18.59
CA MET A 32 -6.42 6.73 18.56
C MET A 32 -7.76 6.01 18.42
N GLY A 33 -7.77 4.67 18.35
CA GLY A 33 -8.99 3.89 18.15
C GLY A 33 -9.66 4.13 16.79
N MET A 34 -8.90 4.61 15.80
CA MET A 34 -9.40 4.79 14.43
C MET A 34 -9.48 3.43 13.72
N ASP A 35 -10.44 3.25 12.83
CA ASP A 35 -10.54 2.07 11.98
C ASP A 35 -10.44 2.41 10.48
N VAL A 36 -10.53 1.38 9.64
CA VAL A 36 -10.48 1.52 8.16
C VAL A 36 -11.61 2.40 7.62
N GLY A 37 -12.74 2.49 8.32
CA GLY A 37 -13.86 3.35 7.95
C GLY A 37 -13.56 4.85 8.10
N CYS A 38 -12.54 5.22 8.88
CA CYS A 38 -12.08 6.60 9.00
C CYS A 38 -11.15 7.05 7.85
N MET A 39 -10.77 6.15 6.94
CA MET A 39 -9.83 6.43 5.86
C MET A 39 -10.53 6.91 4.59
N GLY A 40 -9.82 7.68 3.76
CA GLY A 40 -10.27 7.93 2.40
C GLY A 40 -10.43 6.61 1.63
N GLN A 41 -11.44 6.51 0.77
CA GLN A 41 -11.86 5.25 0.15
C GLN A 41 -10.73 4.55 -0.62
N GLY A 42 -10.00 5.26 -1.47
CA GLY A 42 -8.83 4.70 -2.19
C GLY A 42 -7.69 4.30 -1.25
N THR A 43 -7.49 5.05 -0.16
CA THR A 43 -6.50 4.73 0.88
C THR A 43 -6.87 3.44 1.60
N ALA A 44 -8.14 3.25 1.95
CA ALA A 44 -8.64 2.05 2.61
C ALA A 44 -8.37 0.79 1.74
N VAL A 45 -8.68 0.87 0.43
CA VAL A 45 -8.42 -0.22 -0.51
C VAL A 45 -6.93 -0.52 -0.62
N THR A 46 -6.10 0.51 -0.80
CA THR A 46 -4.63 0.36 -0.89
C THR A 46 -4.05 -0.26 0.39
N TYR A 47 -4.47 0.23 1.55
CA TYR A 47 -4.06 -0.29 2.86
C TYR A 47 -4.41 -1.79 3.01
N GLN A 48 -5.64 -2.17 2.64
CA GLN A 48 -6.08 -3.57 2.68
C GLN A 48 -5.24 -4.47 1.76
N LEU A 49 -4.98 -4.04 0.53
CA LEU A 49 -4.15 -4.80 -0.42
C LEU A 49 -2.72 -5.02 0.09
N ILE A 50 -2.12 -4.00 0.72
CA ILE A 50 -0.81 -4.13 1.35
C ILE A 50 -0.86 -5.11 2.52
N ARG A 51 -1.87 -5.00 3.39
CA ARG A 51 -2.01 -5.85 4.59
C ARG A 51 -2.29 -7.31 4.27
N GLN A 52 -2.83 -7.61 3.10
CA GLN A 52 -2.94 -8.99 2.58
C GLN A 52 -1.59 -9.62 2.24
N LYS A 53 -0.55 -8.82 1.96
CA LYS A 53 0.79 -9.30 1.57
C LYS A 53 1.86 -9.08 2.64
N VAL A 54 1.68 -8.05 3.47
CA VAL A 54 2.63 -7.68 4.51
C VAL A 54 1.86 -7.46 5.82
N PRO A 55 2.02 -8.37 6.81
CA PRO A 55 1.39 -8.20 8.11
C PRO A 55 1.95 -6.95 8.82
N PHE A 56 1.26 -6.51 9.87
CA PHE A 56 1.81 -5.51 10.77
C PHE A 56 3.12 -6.01 11.37
N ILE A 57 4.16 -5.17 11.33
CA ILE A 57 5.47 -5.48 11.87
C ILE A 57 5.56 -4.94 13.30
N SER A 58 5.56 -5.82 14.30
CA SER A 58 5.60 -5.44 15.72
C SER A 58 6.99 -5.41 16.33
N GLU A 59 7.96 -6.01 15.66
CA GLU A 59 9.33 -6.21 16.12
C GLU A 59 10.28 -6.14 14.92
N ASP A 60 11.58 -6.08 15.19
CA ASP A 60 12.58 -5.98 14.14
C ASP A 60 12.59 -7.24 13.26
N VAL A 61 12.45 -7.04 11.95
CA VAL A 61 12.44 -8.10 10.94
C VAL A 61 13.28 -7.69 9.73
N VAL A 62 13.63 -8.66 8.89
CA VAL A 62 14.25 -8.38 7.59
C VAL A 62 13.20 -7.73 6.68
N LEU A 63 13.42 -6.48 6.28
CA LEU A 63 12.45 -5.70 5.50
C LEU A 63 12.47 -6.01 4.00
N SER A 64 13.55 -6.54 3.44
CA SER A 64 13.67 -6.73 1.99
C SER A 64 12.54 -7.59 1.37
N PRO A 65 12.05 -8.68 1.99
CA PRO A 65 10.93 -9.44 1.44
C PRO A 65 9.62 -8.64 1.48
N HIS A 66 9.42 -7.83 2.53
CA HIS A 66 8.23 -6.99 2.66
C HIS A 66 8.23 -5.85 1.63
N ILE A 67 9.37 -5.19 1.42
CA ILE A 67 9.53 -4.17 0.38
C ILE A 67 9.29 -4.77 -1.00
N GLU A 68 9.84 -5.96 -1.29
CA GLU A 68 9.61 -6.63 -2.57
C GLU A 68 8.14 -7.02 -2.78
N ASN A 69 7.46 -7.51 -1.74
CA ASN A 69 6.02 -7.81 -1.81
C ASN A 69 5.20 -6.56 -2.19
N VAL A 70 5.49 -5.41 -1.58
CA VAL A 70 4.79 -4.15 -1.92
C VAL A 70 5.20 -3.65 -3.31
N ARG A 71 6.48 -3.76 -3.70
CA ARG A 71 6.96 -3.39 -5.02
C ARG A 71 6.25 -4.17 -6.12
N GLN A 72 5.99 -5.46 -5.90
CA GLN A 72 5.22 -6.28 -6.83
C GLN A 72 3.77 -5.81 -6.96
N LEU A 73 3.12 -5.34 -5.89
CA LEU A 73 1.78 -4.73 -5.96
C LEU A 73 1.76 -3.44 -6.79
N VAL A 74 2.82 -2.63 -6.69
CA VAL A 74 3.00 -1.42 -7.49
C VAL A 74 3.25 -1.78 -8.96
N ALA A 75 4.26 -2.62 -9.22
CA ALA A 75 4.70 -2.97 -10.57
C ALA A 75 3.65 -3.75 -11.37
N SER A 76 2.81 -4.55 -10.70
CA SER A 76 1.71 -5.28 -11.35
C SER A 76 0.46 -4.44 -11.60
N GLY A 77 0.39 -3.21 -11.08
CA GLY A 77 -0.80 -2.37 -11.18
C GLY A 77 -1.94 -2.74 -10.22
N VAL A 78 -1.79 -3.78 -9.40
CA VAL A 78 -2.84 -4.28 -8.47
C VAL A 78 -3.41 -3.18 -7.58
N ILE A 79 -2.59 -2.23 -7.12
CA ILE A 79 -3.06 -1.10 -6.31
C ILE A 79 -3.98 -0.19 -7.12
N LYS A 80 -3.53 0.24 -8.31
CA LYS A 80 -4.31 1.10 -9.22
C LYS A 80 -5.63 0.42 -9.57
N ASP A 81 -5.57 -0.82 -10.06
CA ASP A 81 -6.73 -1.54 -10.54
C ASP A 81 -7.72 -1.84 -9.40
N GLY A 82 -7.22 -2.11 -8.19
CA GLY A 82 -8.05 -2.29 -7.01
C GLY A 82 -8.82 -1.03 -6.62
N VAL A 83 -8.16 0.14 -6.69
CA VAL A 83 -8.77 1.43 -6.40
C VAL A 83 -9.80 1.82 -7.47
N GLU A 84 -9.45 1.70 -8.75
CA GLU A 84 -10.36 1.97 -9.87
C GLU A 84 -11.61 1.07 -9.79
N ALA A 85 -11.42 -0.23 -9.58
CA ALA A 85 -12.53 -1.17 -9.46
C ALA A 85 -13.43 -0.90 -8.23
N TYR A 86 -12.93 -0.25 -7.19
CA TYR A 86 -13.74 0.19 -6.05
C TYR A 86 -14.65 1.37 -6.44
N PHE A 87 -14.10 2.37 -7.14
CA PHE A 87 -14.85 3.55 -7.57
C PHE A 87 -15.89 3.22 -8.64
N ASP A 88 -15.53 2.36 -9.60
CA ASP A 88 -16.47 1.89 -10.63
C ASP A 88 -17.69 1.20 -10.02
N LYS A 89 -17.52 0.46 -8.92
CA LYS A 89 -18.61 -0.24 -8.23
C LYS A 89 -19.47 0.68 -7.37
N THR A 90 -18.89 1.75 -6.84
CA THR A 90 -19.58 2.68 -5.92
C THR A 90 -20.21 3.87 -6.63
N GLY A 91 -19.95 4.05 -7.94
CA GLY A 91 -20.49 5.16 -8.73
C GLY A 91 -19.98 6.54 -8.30
N ALA A 92 -18.95 6.56 -7.44
CA ALA A 92 -18.32 7.77 -6.94
C ALA A 92 -17.20 8.17 -7.91
N VAL A 93 -17.51 9.12 -8.79
CA VAL A 93 -16.49 9.93 -9.48
C VAL A 93 -16.22 11.10 -8.55
N ASP A 94 -14.98 11.24 -8.11
CA ASP A 94 -14.50 12.40 -7.33
C ASP A 94 -14.67 13.71 -8.13
#